data_AF-A0A9E7PMK7-F1
#
_entry.id   AF-A0A9E7PMK7-F1
#
_cell.length_a   1.000
_cell.length_b   1.000
_cell.length_c   1.000
_cell.angle_alpha   90.00
_cell.angle_beta   90.00
_cell.angle_gamma   90.00
#
_symmetry.space_group_name_H-M   'P 1'
#
loop_
_entity.id
_entity.type
_entity.pdbx_description
1 polymer ?
#
loop_
_entity_poly.entity_id
_entity_poly.type
_entity_poly.pdbx_seq_one_letter_code
_entity_poly.pdbx_strand_id
1 'polypeptide(L)'
;MEKMRKIQAILFAIGENPHIGKTVLMKYIFFTDLIYYNQRGSFLFNSSQYIRLPNGPVDSEALAISTESNQYFAVEIKNTRYRARSKTYLTWNFRAKQPCDLSYFTPYERKLMKMVLIALKNHQARQVSDLTHRLRLWKEFSDGDAIPVEYFSLTESEIALLESHGLYIDGFQRKFCGKVIPVSKENADAIHPLNPERIASVEEILDNLIKEYPLPVLDAFYDAYLAWDDAFRRALRINPDIASELTEKGCDAVCYVSASVSTGDENNEELNRYCEMMEDDFNRTSDELLSSHSYREKELKNSLLEQTMGISRSMATSLPPSGRR
;
A
#
# COMPACT_ATOMS: atom_id res chain seq x y z
N MET A 1 9.14 -13.01 -5.83
CA MET A 1 8.81 -12.37 -4.53
C MET A 1 7.32 -12.42 -4.24
N GLU A 2 6.46 -12.20 -5.25
CA GLU A 2 4.98 -12.11 -5.13
C GLU A 2 4.32 -13.36 -4.53
N LYS A 3 4.65 -14.54 -5.07
CA LYS A 3 4.20 -15.84 -4.53
C LYS A 3 4.54 -16.02 -3.04
N MET A 4 5.66 -15.47 -2.59
CA MET A 4 6.11 -15.62 -1.21
C MET A 4 5.26 -14.78 -0.26
N ARG A 5 4.89 -13.54 -0.63
CA ARG A 5 3.95 -12.72 0.15
C ARG A 5 2.61 -13.44 0.34
N LYS A 6 2.05 -14.06 -0.70
CA LYS A 6 0.82 -14.88 -0.57
C LYS A 6 1.00 -16.06 0.40
N ILE A 7 2.11 -16.78 0.31
CA ILE A 7 2.41 -17.90 1.21
C ILE A 7 2.51 -17.41 2.66
N GLN A 8 3.20 -16.28 2.90
CA GLN A 8 3.32 -15.73 4.25
C GLN A 8 1.98 -15.25 4.79
N ALA A 9 1.11 -14.64 3.97
CA ALA A 9 -0.25 -14.28 4.39
C ALA A 9 -1.10 -15.52 4.74
N ILE A 10 -0.97 -16.61 3.98
CA ILE A 10 -1.62 -17.89 4.31
C ILE A 10 -1.10 -18.43 5.65
N LEU A 11 0.22 -18.41 5.87
CA LEU A 11 0.83 -18.84 7.14
C LEU A 11 0.38 -17.97 8.31
N PHE A 12 0.26 -16.65 8.11
CA PHE A 12 -0.27 -15.71 9.08
C PHE A 12 -1.69 -16.11 9.50
N ALA A 13 -2.59 -16.31 8.54
CA ALA A 13 -3.97 -16.69 8.81
C ALA A 13 -4.08 -18.07 9.50
N ILE A 14 -3.27 -19.06 9.10
CA ILE A 14 -3.24 -20.38 9.74
C ILE A 14 -2.71 -20.30 11.17
N GLY A 15 -1.65 -19.52 11.41
CA GLY A 15 -1.05 -19.36 12.74
C GLY A 15 -2.02 -18.70 13.72
N GLU A 16 -2.69 -17.64 13.28
CA GLU A 16 -3.65 -16.87 14.07
C GLU A 16 -5.01 -17.58 14.25
N ASN A 17 -5.39 -18.43 13.29
CA ASN A 17 -6.59 -19.26 13.37
C ASN A 17 -6.30 -20.70 12.86
N PRO A 18 -5.80 -21.60 13.72
CA PRO A 18 -5.48 -22.98 13.33
C PRO A 18 -6.66 -23.82 12.82
N HIS A 19 -7.89 -23.32 12.98
CA HIS A 19 -9.12 -23.98 12.57
C HIS A 19 -9.73 -23.33 11.31
N ILE A 20 -8.99 -22.42 10.66
CA ILE A 20 -9.44 -21.73 9.45
C ILE A 20 -9.70 -22.75 8.34
N GLY A 21 -10.95 -22.80 7.85
CA GLY A 21 -11.31 -23.64 6.72
C GLY A 21 -10.97 -22.98 5.38
N LYS A 22 -10.88 -23.79 4.31
CA LYS A 22 -10.47 -23.32 2.96
C LYS A 22 -11.28 -22.12 2.47
N THR A 23 -12.59 -22.12 2.64
CA THR A 23 -13.44 -20.98 2.22
C THR A 23 -13.06 -19.70 2.94
N VAL A 24 -12.89 -19.73 4.25
CA VAL A 24 -12.53 -18.54 5.04
C VAL A 24 -11.10 -18.09 4.70
N LEU A 25 -10.17 -19.02 4.51
CA LEU A 25 -8.80 -18.71 4.10
C LEU A 25 -8.75 -18.00 2.73
N MET A 26 -9.52 -18.47 1.73
CA MET A 26 -9.57 -17.80 0.43
C MET A 26 -10.24 -16.43 0.51
N LYS A 27 -11.23 -16.27 1.39
CA LYS A 27 -11.90 -14.99 1.64
C LYS A 27 -10.99 -14.00 2.36
N TYR A 28 -10.15 -14.48 3.26
CA TYR A 28 -9.12 -13.68 3.91
C TYR A 28 -8.16 -13.06 2.89
N ILE A 29 -7.63 -13.85 1.94
CA ILE A 29 -6.78 -13.33 0.86
C ILE A 29 -7.53 -12.32 0.01
N PHE A 30 -8.75 -12.67 -0.42
CA PHE A 30 -9.59 -11.80 -1.24
C PHE A 30 -9.91 -10.44 -0.57
N PHE A 31 -10.36 -10.44 0.68
CA PHE A 31 -10.72 -9.19 1.36
C PHE A 31 -9.48 -8.33 1.66
N THR A 32 -8.34 -8.95 1.96
CA THR A 32 -7.09 -8.21 2.16
C THR A 32 -6.72 -7.44 0.89
N ASP A 33 -6.73 -8.11 -0.27
CA ASP A 33 -6.47 -7.47 -1.56
C ASP A 33 -7.54 -6.45 -1.94
N LEU A 34 -8.82 -6.74 -1.67
CA LEU A 34 -9.92 -5.83 -1.99
C LEU A 34 -9.82 -4.50 -1.23
N ILE A 35 -9.55 -4.55 0.07
CA ILE A 35 -9.39 -3.35 0.91
C ILE A 35 -8.16 -2.58 0.45
N TYR A 36 -7.02 -3.26 0.27
CA TYR A 36 -5.78 -2.63 -0.18
C TYR A 36 -5.96 -1.98 -1.56
N TYR A 37 -6.66 -2.65 -2.50
CA TYR A 37 -6.96 -2.09 -3.82
C TYR A 37 -7.80 -0.81 -3.74
N ASN A 38 -8.81 -0.76 -2.87
CA ASN A 38 -9.62 0.44 -2.72
C ASN A 38 -8.89 1.59 -2.02
N GLN A 39 -7.80 1.30 -1.30
CA GLN A 39 -6.98 2.30 -0.62
C GLN A 39 -5.75 2.72 -1.46
N ARG A 40 -5.17 1.82 -2.26
CA ARG A 40 -3.87 2.00 -2.93
C ARG A 40 -3.92 1.87 -4.46
N GLY A 41 -5.03 1.37 -5.03
CA GLY A 41 -5.20 1.19 -6.48
C GLY A 41 -4.46 -0.02 -7.08
N SER A 42 -3.91 -0.91 -6.25
CA SER A 42 -3.24 -2.15 -6.66
C SER A 42 -3.55 -3.29 -5.68
N PHE A 43 -3.26 -4.53 -6.04
CA PHE A 43 -3.43 -5.67 -5.12
C PHE A 43 -2.20 -5.82 -4.23
N LEU A 44 -2.40 -6.00 -2.92
CA LEU A 44 -1.33 -6.23 -1.93
C LEU A 44 -0.44 -7.42 -2.29
N PHE A 45 -1.08 -8.46 -2.84
CA PHE A 45 -0.42 -9.72 -3.18
C PHE A 45 -0.07 -9.84 -4.67
N ASN A 46 -0.22 -8.78 -5.47
CA ASN A 46 -0.01 -8.81 -6.93
C ASN A 46 -0.78 -9.96 -7.59
N SER A 47 -2.04 -10.14 -7.18
CA SER A 47 -2.93 -11.17 -7.71
C SER A 47 -3.17 -10.96 -9.21
N SER A 48 -2.76 -11.93 -10.03
CA SER A 48 -2.87 -11.84 -11.48
C SER A 48 -4.29 -12.08 -11.98
N GLN A 49 -5.07 -12.89 -11.23
CA GLN A 49 -6.42 -13.22 -11.61
C GLN A 49 -7.25 -13.70 -10.42
N TYR A 50 -8.43 -13.09 -10.27
CA TYR A 50 -9.50 -13.63 -9.44
C TYR A 50 -10.54 -14.34 -10.30
N ILE A 51 -11.00 -15.48 -9.81
CA ILE A 51 -12.03 -16.29 -10.46
C ILE A 51 -13.28 -16.29 -9.58
N ARG A 52 -14.45 -16.12 -10.19
CA ARG A 52 -15.73 -16.27 -9.50
C ARG A 52 -16.01 -17.75 -9.29
N LEU A 53 -16.14 -18.17 -8.03
CA LEU A 53 -16.51 -19.55 -7.65
C LEU A 53 -17.81 -19.55 -6.82
N PRO A 54 -18.45 -20.72 -6.61
CA PRO A 54 -19.74 -20.78 -5.92
C PRO A 54 -19.73 -20.19 -4.50
N ASN A 55 -18.59 -20.34 -3.79
CA ASN A 55 -18.41 -19.80 -2.44
C ASN A 55 -17.79 -18.39 -2.44
N GLY A 56 -17.80 -17.69 -3.59
CA GLY A 56 -17.30 -16.34 -3.76
C GLY A 56 -16.01 -16.24 -4.60
N PRO A 57 -15.48 -15.03 -4.82
CA PRO A 57 -14.23 -14.80 -5.56
C PRO A 57 -13.01 -15.42 -4.87
N VAL A 58 -12.06 -15.92 -5.67
CA VAL A 58 -10.83 -16.57 -5.20
C VAL A 58 -9.64 -16.20 -6.10
N ASP A 59 -8.49 -15.86 -5.50
CA ASP A 59 -7.23 -15.71 -6.23
C ASP A 59 -6.76 -17.10 -6.71
N SER A 60 -6.51 -17.23 -8.01
CA SER A 60 -6.22 -18.52 -8.64
C SER A 60 -4.91 -19.13 -8.11
N GLU A 61 -3.92 -18.31 -7.81
CA GLU A 61 -2.63 -18.75 -7.29
C GLU A 61 -2.72 -19.20 -5.83
N ALA A 62 -3.40 -18.44 -4.96
CA ALA A 62 -3.65 -18.80 -3.58
C ALA A 62 -4.45 -20.10 -3.46
N LEU A 63 -5.41 -20.33 -4.39
CA LEU A 63 -6.13 -21.59 -4.48
C LEU A 63 -5.20 -22.74 -4.85
N ALA A 64 -4.33 -22.56 -5.84
CA ALA A 64 -3.36 -23.58 -6.25
C ALA A 64 -2.40 -23.92 -5.10
N ILE A 65 -1.87 -22.91 -4.40
CA ILE A 65 -0.96 -23.06 -3.24
C ILE A 65 -1.63 -23.83 -2.10
N SER A 66 -2.92 -23.60 -1.85
CA SER A 66 -3.66 -24.13 -0.69
C SER A 66 -4.39 -25.45 -0.94
N THR A 67 -4.26 -26.05 -2.13
CA THR A 67 -4.99 -27.29 -2.47
C THR A 67 -4.26 -28.56 -2.03
N GLU A 68 -2.94 -28.52 -1.83
CA GLU A 68 -2.15 -29.67 -1.41
C GLU A 68 -1.12 -29.29 -0.33
N SER A 69 -0.66 -30.31 0.41
CA SER A 69 0.46 -30.13 1.34
C SER A 69 1.72 -29.72 0.59
N ASN A 70 2.47 -28.77 1.14
CA ASN A 70 3.72 -28.27 0.55
C ASN A 70 4.79 -28.09 1.65
N GLN A 71 5.92 -27.46 1.34
CA GLN A 71 6.99 -27.24 2.32
C GLN A 71 6.62 -26.28 3.47
N TYR A 72 5.61 -25.43 3.29
CA TYR A 72 5.21 -24.39 4.23
C TYR A 72 4.11 -24.84 5.19
N PHE A 73 3.14 -25.62 4.72
CA PHE A 73 2.04 -26.13 5.53
C PHE A 73 1.55 -27.51 5.04
N ALA A 74 0.92 -28.26 5.94
CA ALA A 74 0.21 -29.49 5.62
C ALA A 74 -1.29 -29.21 5.44
N VAL A 75 -1.90 -29.92 4.50
CA VAL A 75 -3.33 -29.89 4.20
C VAL A 75 -3.90 -31.28 4.44
N GLU A 76 -4.91 -31.36 5.30
CA GLU A 76 -5.65 -32.59 5.58
C GLU A 76 -7.12 -32.41 5.18
N ILE A 77 -7.62 -33.31 4.34
CA ILE A 77 -9.00 -33.28 3.83
C ILE A 77 -9.78 -34.43 4.47
N LYS A 78 -10.84 -34.11 5.21
CA LYS A 78 -11.71 -35.09 5.86
C LYS A 78 -13.13 -35.04 5.31
N ASN A 79 -13.73 -36.21 5.15
CA ASN A 79 -15.15 -36.35 4.93
C ASN A 79 -15.89 -36.20 6.26
N THR A 80 -16.57 -35.08 6.45
CA THR A 80 -17.34 -34.82 7.67
C THR A 80 -18.83 -34.98 7.38
N ARG A 81 -19.52 -35.77 8.22
CA ARG A 81 -20.98 -35.95 8.13
C ARG A 81 -21.68 -34.91 8.99
N TYR A 82 -22.59 -34.14 8.41
CA TYR A 82 -23.46 -33.26 9.19
C TYR A 82 -24.62 -34.09 9.77
N ARG A 83 -24.71 -34.18 11.11
CA ARG A 83 -25.60 -35.09 11.84
C ARG A 83 -27.09 -34.98 11.47
N ALA A 84 -27.52 -33.88 10.85
CA ALA A 84 -28.93 -33.62 10.57
C ALA A 84 -29.41 -33.93 9.13
N ARG A 85 -28.53 -34.21 8.14
CA ARG A 85 -28.96 -34.23 6.72
C ARG A 85 -28.33 -35.28 5.79
N SER A 86 -27.58 -36.27 6.28
CA SER A 86 -26.93 -37.29 5.44
C SER A 86 -26.01 -36.73 4.33
N LYS A 87 -25.66 -35.44 4.38
CA LYS A 87 -24.73 -34.78 3.44
C LYS A 87 -23.32 -34.84 4.02
N THR A 88 -22.40 -35.42 3.27
CA THR A 88 -20.97 -35.40 3.56
C THR A 88 -20.38 -34.15 2.92
N TYR A 89 -19.53 -33.43 3.66
CA TYR A 89 -18.79 -32.29 3.13
C TYR A 89 -17.30 -32.47 3.40
N LEU A 90 -16.48 -31.95 2.48
CA LEU A 90 -15.04 -31.92 2.63
C LEU A 90 -14.66 -30.82 3.62
N THR A 91 -14.03 -31.21 4.72
CA THR A 91 -13.44 -30.30 5.69
C THR A 91 -11.95 -30.23 5.44
N TRP A 92 -11.44 -29.02 5.27
CA TRP A 92 -10.04 -28.75 5.01
C TRP A 92 -9.40 -28.24 6.31
N ASN A 93 -8.37 -28.93 6.78
CA ASN A 93 -7.57 -28.51 7.92
C ASN A 93 -6.17 -28.16 7.44
N PHE A 94 -5.66 -27.03 7.91
CA PHE A 94 -4.33 -26.54 7.58
C PHE A 94 -3.47 -26.58 8.83
N ARG A 95 -2.23 -27.04 8.68
CA ARG A 95 -1.24 -27.01 9.76
C ARG A 95 0.04 -26.38 9.26
N ALA A 96 0.40 -25.21 9.79
CA ALA A 96 1.67 -24.57 9.49
C ALA A 96 2.84 -25.51 9.86
N LYS A 97 3.84 -25.60 8.97
CA LYS A 97 5.11 -26.31 9.23
C LYS A 97 6.20 -25.34 9.68
N GLN A 98 5.99 -24.05 9.49
CA GLN A 98 6.87 -22.96 9.89
C GLN A 98 6.03 -21.72 10.23
N PRO A 99 6.52 -20.79 11.08
CA PRO A 99 5.83 -19.54 11.35
C PRO A 99 5.77 -18.63 10.13
N CYS A 100 4.85 -17.67 10.14
CA CYS A 100 4.84 -16.57 9.17
C CYS A 100 6.09 -15.70 9.37
N ASP A 101 6.75 -15.36 8.28
CA ASP A 101 7.79 -14.33 8.25
C ASP A 101 7.16 -12.96 7.99
N LEU A 102 7.08 -12.14 9.05
CA LEU A 102 6.46 -10.82 9.02
C LEU A 102 7.32 -9.75 8.33
N SER A 103 8.59 -10.04 7.99
CA SER A 103 9.46 -9.11 7.26
C SER A 103 8.98 -8.84 5.82
N TYR A 104 8.12 -9.71 5.30
CA TYR A 104 7.49 -9.55 3.99
C TYR A 104 6.40 -8.47 3.96
N PHE A 105 6.02 -7.93 5.11
CA PHE A 105 4.88 -7.03 5.25
C PHE A 105 5.23 -5.76 6.02
N THR A 106 4.73 -4.63 5.55
CA THR A 106 4.85 -3.36 6.27
C THR A 106 3.92 -3.34 7.50
N PRO A 107 4.12 -2.40 8.46
CA PRO A 107 3.25 -2.31 9.63
C PRO A 107 1.76 -2.21 9.28
N TYR A 108 1.42 -1.40 8.28
CA TYR A 108 0.05 -1.28 7.77
C TYR A 108 -0.46 -2.61 7.20
N GLU A 109 0.31 -3.28 6.36
CA GLU A 109 -0.11 -4.56 5.75
C GLU A 109 -0.38 -5.63 6.82
N ARG A 110 0.44 -5.68 7.88
CA ARG A 110 0.21 -6.56 9.04
C ARG A 110 -1.07 -6.22 9.78
N LYS A 111 -1.32 -4.92 10.00
CA LYS A 111 -2.55 -4.42 10.65
C LYS A 111 -3.79 -4.75 9.81
N LEU A 112 -3.74 -4.52 8.50
CA LEU A 112 -4.79 -4.86 7.55
C LEU A 112 -5.10 -6.36 7.59
N MET A 113 -4.08 -7.20 7.47
CA MET A 113 -4.24 -8.66 7.58
C MET A 113 -4.88 -9.06 8.90
N LYS A 114 -4.46 -8.47 10.03
CA LYS A 114 -5.05 -8.74 11.33
C LYS A 114 -6.52 -8.31 11.40
N MET A 115 -6.84 -7.11 10.91
CA MET A 115 -8.20 -6.56 10.86
C MET A 115 -9.13 -7.47 10.06
N VAL A 116 -8.74 -7.87 8.85
CA VAL A 116 -9.52 -8.80 8.01
C VAL A 116 -9.73 -10.11 8.74
N LEU A 117 -8.70 -10.66 9.37
CA LEU A 117 -8.83 -11.94 10.08
C LEU A 117 -9.79 -11.82 11.27
N ILE A 118 -9.73 -10.73 12.05
CA ILE A 118 -10.65 -10.47 13.17
C ILE A 118 -12.10 -10.36 12.66
N ALA A 119 -12.32 -9.60 11.58
CA ALA A 119 -13.63 -9.45 10.96
C ALA A 119 -14.20 -10.81 10.53
N LEU A 120 -13.36 -11.70 9.99
CA LEU A 120 -13.79 -13.04 9.54
C LEU A 120 -13.91 -14.07 10.68
N LYS A 121 -13.15 -13.93 11.78
CA LYS A 121 -13.01 -14.96 12.83
C LYS A 121 -14.34 -15.34 13.50
N ASN A 122 -15.26 -14.39 13.63
CA ASN A 122 -16.56 -14.60 14.28
C ASN A 122 -17.65 -15.08 13.31
N HIS A 123 -17.34 -15.20 12.02
CA HIS A 123 -18.31 -15.56 10.98
C HIS A 123 -18.12 -17.01 10.52
N GLN A 124 -19.23 -17.73 10.41
CA GLN A 124 -19.26 -19.03 9.75
C GLN A 124 -18.94 -18.85 8.25
N ALA A 125 -18.34 -19.87 7.62
CA ALA A 125 -18.00 -19.83 6.19
C ALA A 125 -19.16 -19.42 5.28
N ARG A 126 -20.40 -19.78 5.66
CA ARG A 126 -21.62 -19.35 4.97
C ARG A 126 -21.81 -17.84 5.05
N GLN A 127 -21.72 -17.25 6.24
CA GLN A 127 -21.89 -15.81 6.43
C GLN A 127 -20.84 -15.01 5.66
N VAL A 128 -19.58 -15.50 5.64
CA VAL A 128 -18.51 -14.89 4.85
C VAL A 128 -18.79 -14.99 3.34
N SER A 129 -19.34 -16.10 2.88
CA SER A 129 -19.73 -16.28 1.47
C SER A 129 -20.88 -15.34 1.11
N ASP A 130 -21.92 -15.29 1.94
CA ASP A 130 -23.09 -14.42 1.78
C ASP A 130 -22.67 -12.95 1.66
N LEU A 131 -21.65 -12.51 2.41
CA LEU A 131 -21.09 -11.15 2.27
C LEU A 131 -20.53 -10.90 0.86
N THR A 132 -19.69 -11.80 0.34
CA THR A 132 -19.15 -11.64 -1.02
C THR A 132 -20.22 -11.76 -2.12
N HIS A 133 -21.27 -12.54 -1.89
CA HIS A 133 -22.39 -12.70 -2.84
C HIS A 133 -23.23 -11.42 -2.98
N ARG A 134 -23.08 -10.47 -2.06
CA ARG A 134 -23.74 -9.16 -2.16
C ARG A 134 -22.99 -8.17 -3.06
N LEU A 135 -21.72 -8.42 -3.37
CA LEU A 135 -20.88 -7.55 -4.20
C LEU A 135 -21.14 -7.77 -5.69
N ARG A 136 -20.99 -6.71 -6.49
CA ARG A 136 -21.17 -6.74 -7.96
C ARG A 136 -20.25 -7.75 -8.63
N LEU A 137 -18.98 -7.76 -8.21
CA LEU A 137 -17.94 -8.67 -8.72
C LEU A 137 -18.27 -10.16 -8.60
N TRP A 138 -19.26 -10.53 -7.78
CA TRP A 138 -19.75 -11.91 -7.72
C TRP A 138 -21.10 -12.09 -8.41
N LYS A 139 -21.98 -11.08 -8.36
CA LYS A 139 -23.33 -11.14 -8.94
C LYS A 139 -23.35 -11.11 -10.46
N GLU A 140 -22.42 -10.40 -11.08
CA GLU A 140 -22.44 -10.09 -12.51
C GLU A 140 -21.69 -11.15 -13.36
N PHE A 141 -21.06 -12.14 -12.73
CA PHE A 141 -20.24 -13.16 -13.40
C PHE A 141 -20.69 -14.59 -13.10
N SER A 142 -20.37 -15.52 -14.00
CA SER A 142 -20.66 -16.95 -13.88
C SER A 142 -19.51 -17.74 -13.26
N ASP A 143 -19.79 -18.96 -12.78
CA ASP A 143 -18.78 -19.77 -12.07
C ASP A 143 -17.69 -20.19 -13.05
N GLY A 144 -16.44 -19.92 -12.69
CA GLY A 144 -15.27 -20.12 -13.55
C GLY A 144 -14.85 -18.87 -14.32
N ASP A 145 -15.65 -17.81 -14.34
CA ASP A 145 -15.28 -16.57 -15.02
C ASP A 145 -14.16 -15.84 -14.28
N ALA A 146 -13.26 -15.24 -15.05
CA ALA A 146 -12.31 -14.26 -14.55
C ALA A 146 -13.04 -12.97 -14.18
N ILE A 147 -12.74 -12.42 -13.00
CA ILE A 147 -13.30 -11.14 -12.55
C ILE A 147 -12.40 -10.02 -13.07
N PRO A 148 -12.91 -9.09 -13.89
CA PRO A 148 -12.14 -7.94 -14.39
C PRO A 148 -11.69 -7.03 -13.24
N VAL A 149 -10.52 -6.40 -13.40
CA VAL A 149 -9.91 -5.58 -12.34
C VAL A 149 -10.78 -4.37 -11.98
N GLU A 150 -11.52 -3.83 -12.94
CA GLU A 150 -12.39 -2.66 -12.77
C GLU A 150 -13.53 -2.92 -11.78
N TYR A 151 -13.87 -4.19 -11.54
CA TYR A 151 -14.90 -4.59 -10.58
C TYR A 151 -14.41 -4.58 -9.12
N PHE A 152 -13.10 -4.38 -8.88
CA PHE A 152 -12.55 -4.23 -7.54
C PHE A 152 -12.68 -2.81 -6.99
N SER A 153 -12.91 -1.81 -7.85
CA SER A 153 -13.32 -0.47 -7.43
C SER A 153 -14.74 -0.53 -6.86
N LEU A 154 -14.85 -0.42 -5.55
CA LEU A 154 -16.12 -0.54 -4.85
C LEU A 154 -16.95 0.73 -4.99
N THR A 155 -18.26 0.54 -5.07
CA THR A 155 -19.22 1.63 -4.90
C THR A 155 -19.35 2.02 -3.42
N GLU A 156 -19.82 3.23 -3.15
CA GLU A 156 -20.11 3.70 -1.77
C GLU A 156 -21.02 2.73 -1.00
N SER A 157 -21.99 2.11 -1.69
CA SER A 157 -22.88 1.12 -1.07
C SER A 157 -22.18 -0.19 -0.69
N GLU A 158 -21.17 -0.60 -1.47
CA GLU A 158 -20.39 -1.80 -1.18
C GLU A 158 -19.36 -1.53 -0.08
N ILE A 159 -18.77 -0.34 -0.05
CA ILE A 159 -17.92 0.13 1.04
C ILE A 159 -18.70 0.09 2.36
N ALA A 160 -19.85 0.78 2.43
CA ALA A 160 -20.67 0.82 3.64
C ALA A 160 -21.11 -0.59 4.10
N LEU A 161 -21.37 -1.49 3.16
CA LEU A 161 -21.66 -2.89 3.45
C LEU A 161 -20.48 -3.60 4.12
N LEU A 162 -19.26 -3.44 3.61
CA LEU A 162 -18.08 -4.11 4.16
C LEU A 162 -17.69 -3.51 5.53
N GLU A 163 -17.80 -2.19 5.68
CA GLU A 163 -17.53 -1.52 6.95
C GLU A 163 -18.51 -1.93 8.06
N SER A 164 -19.79 -2.17 7.71
CA SER A 164 -20.77 -2.71 8.67
C SER A 164 -20.43 -4.13 9.17
N HIS A 165 -19.43 -4.78 8.58
CA HIS A 165 -18.92 -6.10 8.98
C HIS A 165 -17.47 -6.03 9.51
N GLY A 166 -16.97 -4.83 9.84
CA GLY A 166 -15.64 -4.62 10.43
C GLY A 166 -14.49 -4.66 9.42
N LEU A 167 -14.79 -4.52 8.12
CA LEU A 167 -13.78 -4.38 7.07
C LEU A 167 -13.66 -2.91 6.69
N TYR A 168 -12.85 -2.15 7.43
CA TYR A 168 -12.67 -0.70 7.25
C TYR A 168 -11.92 -0.39 5.96
N ILE A 169 -12.51 0.42 5.09
CA ILE A 169 -12.01 0.69 3.73
C ILE A 169 -11.85 2.18 3.49
N ASP A 170 -12.84 2.97 3.90
CA ASP A 170 -12.93 4.38 3.58
C ASP A 170 -12.35 5.26 4.70
N GLY A 171 -12.24 6.55 4.40
CA GLY A 171 -11.63 7.54 5.28
C GLY A 171 -10.56 8.35 4.58
N PHE A 172 -9.84 9.15 5.37
CA PHE A 172 -8.83 10.08 4.84
C PHE A 172 -7.71 9.34 4.10
N GLN A 173 -7.30 8.16 4.55
CA GLN A 173 -6.28 7.34 3.91
C GLN A 173 -6.59 7.00 2.45
N ARG A 174 -7.85 6.68 2.14
CA ARG A 174 -8.28 6.37 0.77
C ARG A 174 -8.22 7.62 -0.12
N LYS A 175 -8.67 8.76 0.39
CA LYS A 175 -8.61 10.04 -0.31
C LYS A 175 -7.16 10.46 -0.56
N PHE A 176 -6.35 10.45 0.49
CA PHE A 176 -4.93 10.79 0.46
C PHE A 176 -4.19 9.96 -0.59
N CYS A 177 -4.27 8.63 -0.50
CA CYS A 177 -3.57 7.76 -1.44
C CYS A 177 -4.12 7.83 -2.87
N GLY A 178 -5.44 7.98 -3.03
CA GLY A 178 -6.07 8.17 -4.33
C GLY A 178 -5.65 9.48 -5.04
N LYS A 179 -5.14 10.48 -4.29
CA LYS A 179 -4.62 11.73 -4.86
C LYS A 179 -3.11 11.69 -5.06
N VAL A 180 -2.36 11.22 -4.08
CA VAL A 180 -0.89 11.29 -4.09
C VAL A 180 -0.27 10.24 -5.02
N ILE A 181 -0.83 9.02 -5.11
CA ILE A 181 -0.27 7.95 -5.97
C ILE A 181 -0.27 8.36 -7.45
N PRO A 182 -1.38 8.84 -8.05
CA PRO A 182 -1.37 9.29 -9.43
C PRO A 182 -0.39 10.44 -9.66
N VAL A 183 -0.39 11.44 -8.78
CA VAL A 183 0.53 12.59 -8.84
C VAL A 183 1.99 12.14 -8.86
N SER A 184 2.35 11.22 -7.98
CA SER A 184 3.71 10.68 -7.88
C SER A 184 4.13 9.95 -9.16
N LYS A 185 3.28 9.07 -9.69
CA LYS A 185 3.53 8.33 -10.94
C LYS A 185 3.68 9.27 -12.12
N GLU A 186 2.73 10.19 -12.29
CA GLU A 186 2.77 11.16 -13.37
C GLU A 186 4.07 11.98 -13.34
N ASN A 187 4.54 12.37 -12.14
CA ASN A 187 5.77 13.15 -11.98
C ASN A 187 7.03 12.32 -12.23
N ALA A 188 7.06 11.04 -11.84
CA ALA A 188 8.18 10.15 -12.13
C ALA A 188 8.39 9.95 -13.65
N ASP A 189 7.31 9.99 -14.43
CA ASP A 189 7.36 9.87 -15.90
C ASP A 189 7.70 11.20 -16.61
N ALA A 190 7.89 12.29 -15.88
CA ALA A 190 8.07 13.63 -16.45
C ALA A 190 9.54 13.94 -16.81
N ILE A 191 9.73 14.82 -17.80
CA ILE A 191 11.05 15.41 -18.07
C ILE A 191 11.35 16.44 -16.98
N HIS A 192 12.50 16.29 -16.31
CA HIS A 192 12.93 17.17 -15.22
C HIS A 192 13.92 18.25 -15.67
N PRO A 193 13.93 19.43 -14.99
CA PRO A 193 13.07 19.82 -13.87
C PRO A 193 11.60 20.01 -14.27
N LEU A 194 10.67 19.75 -13.33
CA LEU A 194 9.24 19.97 -13.57
C LEU A 194 8.98 21.44 -13.92
N ASN A 195 8.05 21.69 -14.85
CA ASN A 195 7.65 23.05 -15.17
C ASN A 195 6.86 23.71 -14.01
N PRO A 196 6.83 25.05 -13.91
CA PRO A 196 6.18 25.75 -12.80
C PRO A 196 4.67 25.47 -12.68
N GLU A 197 3.97 25.31 -13.80
CA GLU A 197 2.53 25.03 -13.83
C GLU A 197 2.22 23.68 -13.18
N ARG A 198 3.04 22.67 -13.44
CA ARG A 198 2.89 21.33 -12.86
C ARG A 198 3.20 21.33 -11.37
N ILE A 199 4.25 22.04 -10.95
CA ILE A 199 4.55 22.21 -9.52
C ILE A 199 3.36 22.87 -8.81
N ALA A 200 2.80 23.95 -9.36
CA ALA A 200 1.64 24.62 -8.79
C ALA A 200 0.40 23.70 -8.69
N SER A 201 0.13 22.89 -9.71
CA SER A 201 -0.97 21.92 -9.67
C SER A 201 -0.80 20.87 -8.56
N VAL A 202 0.43 20.39 -8.33
CA VAL A 202 0.69 19.45 -7.24
C VAL A 202 0.58 20.13 -5.88
N GLU A 203 1.10 21.35 -5.75
CA GLU A 203 0.96 22.13 -4.52
C GLU A 203 -0.49 22.40 -4.15
N GLU A 204 -1.36 22.67 -5.13
CA GLU A 204 -2.80 22.83 -4.90
C GLU A 204 -3.44 21.54 -4.35
N ILE A 205 -3.06 20.37 -4.87
CA ILE A 205 -3.54 19.08 -4.37
C ILE A 205 -3.13 18.88 -2.91
N LEU A 206 -1.87 19.15 -2.58
CA LEU A 206 -1.33 19.00 -1.24
C LEU A 206 -1.95 20.00 -0.25
N ASP A 207 -2.14 21.25 -0.66
CA ASP A 207 -2.81 22.28 0.15
C ASP A 207 -4.25 21.89 0.48
N ASN A 208 -4.96 21.27 -0.47
CA ASN A 208 -6.31 20.77 -0.24
C ASN A 208 -6.32 19.57 0.72
N LEU A 209 -5.33 18.66 0.62
CA LEU A 209 -5.20 17.56 1.57
C LEU A 209 -4.93 18.04 3.00
N ILE A 210 -4.09 19.07 3.18
CA ILE A 210 -3.85 19.69 4.50
C ILE A 210 -5.15 20.28 5.07
N LYS A 211 -5.92 21.03 4.26
CA LYS A 211 -7.19 21.63 4.71
C LYS A 211 -8.25 20.59 5.08
N GLU A 212 -8.24 19.45 4.39
CA GLU A 212 -9.17 18.35 4.62
C GLU A 212 -8.67 17.31 5.64
N TYR A 213 -7.49 17.54 6.24
CA TYR A 213 -6.92 16.62 7.22
C TYR A 213 -7.88 16.45 8.41
N PRO A 214 -8.17 15.22 8.84
CA PRO A 214 -9.29 14.94 9.76
C PRO A 214 -8.89 15.16 11.22
N LEU A 215 -8.74 16.41 11.66
CA LEU A 215 -8.57 16.73 13.07
C LEU A 215 -9.93 16.73 13.81
N PRO A 216 -10.00 16.24 15.07
CA PRO A 216 -8.90 15.68 15.88
C PRO A 216 -8.68 14.16 15.68
N VAL A 217 -9.37 13.53 14.72
CA VAL A 217 -9.40 12.06 14.57
C VAL A 217 -8.00 11.47 14.32
N LEU A 218 -7.17 12.13 13.49
CA LEU A 218 -5.79 11.70 13.21
C LEU A 218 -4.75 12.67 13.78
N ASP A 219 -5.06 13.31 14.92
CA ASP A 219 -4.18 14.30 15.56
C ASP A 219 -2.78 13.74 15.87
N ALA A 220 -2.71 12.50 16.37
CA ALA A 220 -1.45 11.83 16.72
C ALA A 220 -0.47 11.65 15.54
N PHE A 221 -0.92 11.80 14.30
CA PHE A 221 -0.08 11.70 13.10
C PHE A 221 0.12 13.04 12.39
N TYR A 222 -0.44 14.13 12.92
CA TYR A 222 -0.45 15.41 12.21
C TYR A 222 0.98 15.96 11.99
N ASP A 223 1.86 15.88 12.99
CA ASP A 223 3.25 16.34 12.86
C ASP A 223 4.03 15.50 11.83
N ALA A 224 3.90 14.17 11.88
CA ALA A 224 4.49 13.28 10.88
C ALA A 224 3.94 13.53 9.46
N TYR A 225 2.66 13.88 9.34
CA TYR A 225 2.04 14.27 8.07
C TYR A 225 2.62 15.58 7.54
N LEU A 226 2.85 16.59 8.39
CA LEU A 226 3.49 17.85 7.99
C LEU A 226 4.95 17.62 7.57
N ALA A 227 5.69 16.78 8.28
CA ALA A 227 7.05 16.38 7.91
C ALA A 227 7.08 15.67 6.55
N TRP A 228 6.11 14.78 6.30
CA TRP A 228 5.93 14.14 5.00
C TRP A 228 5.63 15.13 3.88
N ASP A 229 4.70 16.08 4.11
CA ASP A 229 4.31 17.09 3.13
C ASP A 229 5.51 17.96 2.71
N ASP A 230 6.32 18.43 3.68
CA ASP A 230 7.54 19.18 3.39
C ASP A 230 8.54 18.34 2.59
N ALA A 231 8.83 17.12 3.03
CA ALA A 231 9.74 16.20 2.35
C ALA A 231 9.29 15.92 0.90
N PHE A 232 7.99 15.70 0.69
CA PHE A 232 7.42 15.42 -0.62
C PHE A 232 7.48 16.64 -1.55
N ARG A 233 7.08 17.83 -1.08
CA ARG A 233 7.22 19.08 -1.86
C ARG A 233 8.66 19.36 -2.23
N ARG A 234 9.58 19.11 -1.29
CA ARG A 234 11.01 19.29 -1.51
C ARG A 234 11.56 18.28 -2.53
N ALA A 235 11.15 17.02 -2.45
CA ALA A 235 11.49 15.99 -3.42
C ALA A 235 11.09 16.40 -4.84
N LEU A 236 9.85 16.87 -5.04
CA LEU A 236 9.36 17.31 -6.36
C LEU A 236 10.19 18.44 -6.98
N ARG A 237 10.79 19.30 -6.17
CA ARG A 237 11.62 20.43 -6.63
C ARG A 237 13.07 20.04 -6.88
N ILE A 238 13.61 19.12 -6.08
CA ILE A 238 15.06 18.83 -6.02
C ILE A 238 15.41 17.49 -6.70
N ASN A 239 14.71 16.43 -6.31
CA ASN A 239 14.97 15.06 -6.77
C ASN A 239 13.65 14.27 -6.82
N PRO A 240 12.92 14.31 -7.94
CA PRO A 240 11.62 13.66 -8.05
C PRO A 240 11.69 12.13 -8.00
N ASP A 241 12.85 11.52 -8.23
CA ASP A 241 13.03 10.06 -8.21
C ASP A 241 12.63 9.44 -6.87
N ILE A 242 12.79 10.17 -5.76
CA ILE A 242 12.42 9.70 -4.42
C ILE A 242 10.93 9.97 -4.07
N ALA A 243 10.19 10.70 -4.91
CA ALA A 243 8.78 11.00 -4.65
C ALA A 243 7.92 9.73 -4.61
N SER A 244 8.28 8.71 -5.41
CA SER A 244 7.59 7.41 -5.37
C SER A 244 7.77 6.72 -4.03
N GLU A 245 9.00 6.69 -3.49
CA GLU A 245 9.29 6.10 -2.17
C GLU A 245 8.55 6.86 -1.05
N LEU A 246 8.59 8.19 -1.07
CA LEU A 246 7.86 9.02 -0.11
C LEU A 246 6.35 8.82 -0.20
N THR A 247 5.82 8.59 -1.40
CA THR A 247 4.39 8.28 -1.59
C THR A 247 4.03 6.94 -0.99
N GLU A 248 4.84 5.90 -1.22
CA GLU A 248 4.62 4.58 -0.66
C GLU A 248 4.63 4.62 0.87
N LYS A 249 5.67 5.24 1.46
CA LYS A 249 5.83 5.43 2.91
C LYS A 249 4.71 6.27 3.53
N GLY A 250 4.40 7.42 2.93
CA GLY A 250 3.35 8.32 3.44
C GLY A 250 1.99 7.65 3.45
N CYS A 251 1.64 6.95 2.37
CA CYS A 251 0.40 6.20 2.33
C CYS A 251 0.37 5.02 3.32
N ASP A 252 1.49 4.31 3.51
CA ASP A 252 1.55 3.23 4.49
C ASP A 252 1.32 3.76 5.90
N ALA A 253 1.94 4.90 6.24
CA ALA A 253 1.79 5.54 7.53
C ALA A 253 0.34 6.02 7.76
N VAL A 254 -0.23 6.76 6.81
CA VAL A 254 -1.63 7.24 6.91
C VAL A 254 -2.60 6.06 7.01
N CYS A 255 -2.40 5.00 6.23
CA CYS A 255 -3.25 3.81 6.31
C CYS A 255 -3.08 3.05 7.64
N TYR A 256 -1.86 2.92 8.16
CA TYR A 256 -1.59 2.29 9.46
C TYR A 256 -2.29 3.04 10.61
N VAL A 257 -2.13 4.36 10.65
CA VAL A 257 -2.72 5.21 11.70
C VAL A 257 -4.24 5.18 11.59
N SER A 258 -4.79 5.35 10.39
CA SER A 258 -6.25 5.31 10.17
C SER A 258 -6.85 3.97 10.59
N ALA A 259 -6.18 2.86 10.26
CA ALA A 259 -6.61 1.52 10.69
C ALA A 259 -6.52 1.36 12.21
N SER A 260 -5.47 1.89 12.84
CA SER A 260 -5.29 1.83 14.30
C SER A 260 -6.36 2.63 15.05
N VAL A 261 -6.70 3.83 14.58
CA VAL A 261 -7.80 4.63 15.13
C VAL A 261 -9.14 3.91 14.93
N SER A 262 -9.40 3.38 13.72
CA SER A 262 -10.65 2.65 13.43
C SER A 262 -10.83 1.39 14.26
N THR A 263 -9.73 0.77 14.74
CA THR A 263 -9.77 -0.40 15.63
C THR A 263 -9.74 -0.04 17.12
N GLY A 264 -9.73 1.25 17.48
CA GLY A 264 -9.75 1.74 18.86
C GLY A 264 -8.38 1.76 19.55
N ASP A 265 -7.29 1.75 18.79
CA ASP A 265 -5.91 1.79 19.30
C ASP A 265 -5.30 3.21 19.30
N GLU A 266 -6.12 4.25 19.19
CA GLU A 266 -5.70 5.66 19.04
C GLU A 266 -4.82 6.21 20.17
N ASN A 267 -4.87 5.61 21.37
CA ASN A 267 -4.05 6.01 22.53
C ASN A 267 -2.96 4.98 22.87
N ASN A 268 -2.60 4.11 21.91
CA ASN A 268 -1.59 3.09 22.12
C ASN A 268 -0.16 3.69 22.03
N GLU A 269 0.68 3.39 23.01
CA GLU A 269 2.10 3.78 23.04
C GLU A 269 2.87 3.32 21.78
N GLU A 270 2.48 2.19 21.18
CA GLU A 270 3.02 1.71 19.92
C GLU A 270 2.67 2.62 18.73
N LEU A 271 1.44 3.17 18.71
CA LEU A 271 1.02 4.10 17.67
C LEU A 271 1.79 5.42 17.76
N ASN A 272 1.93 5.98 18.97
CA ASN A 272 2.67 7.22 19.17
C ASN A 272 4.15 7.06 18.77
N ARG A 273 4.81 5.99 19.21
CA ARG A 273 6.20 5.69 18.80
C ARG A 273 6.33 5.50 17.29
N TYR A 274 5.32 4.92 16.64
CA TYR A 274 5.32 4.80 15.19
C TYR A 274 5.21 6.17 14.52
N CYS A 275 4.32 7.05 14.99
CA CYS A 275 4.18 8.41 14.46
C CYS A 275 5.48 9.21 14.60
N GLU A 276 6.09 9.22 15.79
CA GLU A 276 7.38 9.89 16.06
C GLU A 276 8.49 9.37 15.13
N MET A 277 8.60 8.04 14.99
CA MET A 277 9.58 7.42 14.09
C MET A 277 9.37 7.83 12.63
N MET A 278 8.11 7.94 12.17
CA MET A 278 7.81 8.37 10.81
C MET A 278 8.13 9.85 10.59
N GLU A 279 7.81 10.71 11.56
CA GLU A 279 8.18 12.13 11.54
C GLU A 279 9.70 12.30 11.38
N ASP A 280 10.48 11.62 12.22
CA ASP A 280 11.95 11.64 12.16
C ASP A 280 12.48 11.16 10.80
N ASP A 281 11.90 10.10 10.22
CA ASP A 281 12.31 9.59 8.90
C ASP A 281 12.06 10.60 7.78
N PHE A 282 10.90 11.27 7.80
CA PHE A 282 10.56 12.28 6.80
C PHE A 282 11.42 13.55 6.94
N ASN A 283 11.62 14.04 8.17
CA ASN A 283 12.50 15.18 8.44
C ASN A 283 13.92 14.90 7.97
N ARG A 284 14.47 13.73 8.30
CA ARG A 284 15.80 13.30 7.82
C ARG A 284 15.87 13.26 6.30
N THR A 285 14.85 12.73 5.63
CA THR A 285 14.80 12.70 4.16
C THR A 285 14.81 14.12 3.58
N SER A 286 14.07 15.06 4.19
CA SER A 286 14.06 16.48 3.79
C SER A 286 15.45 17.13 3.94
N ASP A 287 16.15 16.86 5.04
CA ASP A 287 17.50 17.37 5.31
C ASP A 287 18.57 16.81 4.35
N GLU A 288 18.46 15.54 3.99
CA GLU A 288 19.35 14.88 3.02
C GLU A 288 19.17 15.48 1.60
N LEU A 289 17.94 15.79 1.20
CA LEU A 289 17.65 16.48 -0.06
C LEU A 289 18.26 17.89 -0.10
N LEU A 290 18.16 18.63 0.99
CA LEU A 290 18.77 19.95 1.13
C LEU A 290 20.30 19.89 0.97
N SER A 291 20.92 18.96 1.70
CA SER A 291 22.36 18.82 1.74
C SER A 291 22.92 18.40 0.38
N SER A 292 22.28 17.44 -0.28
CA SER A 292 22.67 16.96 -1.61
C SER A 292 22.50 18.04 -2.69
N HIS A 293 21.41 18.81 -2.65
CA HIS A 293 21.18 19.91 -3.59
C HIS A 293 22.22 21.03 -3.45
N SER A 294 22.51 21.45 -2.21
CA SER A 294 23.53 22.47 -1.91
C SER A 294 24.92 22.05 -2.42
N TYR A 295 25.27 20.77 -2.27
CA TYR A 295 26.53 20.24 -2.79
C TYR A 295 26.57 20.28 -4.33
N ARG A 296 25.51 19.80 -5.00
CA ARG A 296 25.42 19.76 -6.46
C ARG A 296 25.45 21.15 -7.09
N GLU A 297 24.78 22.14 -6.48
CA GLU A 297 24.89 23.53 -6.93
C GLU A 297 26.31 24.08 -6.81
N LYS A 298 27.00 23.82 -5.70
CA LYS A 298 28.38 24.27 -5.50
C LYS A 298 29.32 23.64 -6.53
N GLU A 299 29.17 22.35 -6.81
CA GLU A 299 29.96 21.65 -7.81
C GLU A 299 29.71 22.19 -9.22
N LEU A 300 28.44 22.43 -9.60
CA LEU A 300 28.09 23.01 -10.89
C LEU A 300 28.65 24.44 -11.06
N LYS A 301 28.52 25.28 -10.01
CA LYS A 301 29.07 26.64 -9.99
C LYS A 301 30.59 26.62 -10.14
N ASN A 302 31.28 25.71 -9.44
CA ASN A 302 32.73 25.56 -9.55
C ASN A 302 33.15 25.09 -10.96
N SER A 303 32.45 24.11 -11.53
CA SER A 303 32.71 23.61 -12.88
C SER A 303 32.50 24.70 -13.95
N LEU A 304 31.40 25.46 -13.87
CA LEU A 304 31.13 26.59 -14.75
C LEU A 304 32.19 27.69 -14.62
N LEU A 305 32.63 27.98 -13.39
CA LEU A 305 33.71 28.94 -13.13
C LEU A 305 35.02 28.48 -13.77
N GLU A 306 35.38 27.20 -13.61
CA GLU A 306 36.58 26.61 -14.23
C GLU A 306 36.52 26.66 -15.76
N GLN A 307 35.38 26.32 -16.36
CA GLN A 307 35.17 26.41 -17.80
C GLN A 307 35.30 27.85 -18.30
N THR A 308 34.68 28.81 -17.58
CA THR A 308 34.75 30.24 -17.92
C THR A 308 36.18 30.79 -17.81
N MET A 309 36.91 30.38 -16.77
CA MET A 309 38.31 30.71 -16.60
C MET A 309 39.20 30.07 -17.69
N GLY A 310 38.91 28.84 -18.10
CA GLY A 310 39.59 28.16 -19.20
C GLY A 310 39.42 28.90 -20.52
N ILE A 311 38.18 29.29 -20.84
CA ILE A 311 37.86 30.11 -22.02
C ILE A 311 38.62 31.44 -21.95
N SER A 312 38.56 32.16 -20.83
CA SER A 312 39.25 33.45 -20.68
C SER A 312 40.76 33.34 -20.86
N ARG A 313 41.40 32.29 -20.32
CA ARG A 313 42.84 32.03 -20.52
C ARG A 313 43.16 31.73 -21.98
N SER A 314 42.34 30.94 -22.66
CA SER A 314 42.52 30.63 -24.09
C SER A 314 42.38 31.86 -24.99
N MET A 315 41.45 32.78 -24.64
CA MET A 315 41.29 34.04 -25.35
C MET A 315 42.49 34.97 -25.12
N ALA A 316 43.00 35.04 -23.88
CA ALA A 316 44.17 35.85 -23.56
C ALA A 316 45.45 35.41 -24.28
N THR A 317 45.64 34.11 -24.52
CA THR A 317 46.78 33.58 -25.29
C THR A 317 46.60 33.68 -26.81
N SER A 318 45.38 33.93 -27.29
CA SER A 318 45.08 34.11 -28.72
C SER A 318 45.16 35.57 -29.21
N LEU A 319 45.32 36.54 -28.30
CA LEU A 319 45.49 37.95 -28.65
C LEU A 319 46.93 38.22 -29.14
N PRO A 320 47.13 38.82 -30.34
CA PRO A 320 48.47 39.19 -30.78
C PRO A 320 49.05 40.25 -29.84
N PRO A 321 50.39 40.28 -29.64
CA PRO A 321 51.00 41.27 -28.77
C PRO A 321 50.66 42.67 -29.30
N SER A 322 49.91 43.44 -28.50
CA SER A 322 49.64 44.85 -28.79
C SER A 322 50.97 45.58 -28.89
N GLY A 323 51.36 45.91 -30.12
CA GLY A 323 52.62 46.56 -30.44
C GLY A 323 52.78 47.84 -29.63
N ARG A 324 53.82 47.89 -28.80
CA ARG A 324 54.43 49.15 -28.38
C ARG A 324 55.33 49.64 -29.50
N ARG A 325 54.80 50.59 -30.28
CA ARG A 325 55.44 51.75 -30.93
C ARG A 325 54.84 52.03 -32.29
#